data_AF-A0A953RI31-F1
#
_entry.id   AF-A0A953RI31-F1
#
_cell.length_a   1.000
_cell.length_b   1.000
_cell.length_c   1.000
_cell.angle_alpha   90.00
_cell.angle_beta   90.00
_cell.angle_gamma   90.00
#
_symmetry.space_group_name_H-M   'P 1'
#
loop_
_entity.id
_entity.type
_entity.pdbx_description
1 polymer ?
#
loop_
_entity_poly.entity_id
_entity_poly.type
_entity_poly.pdbx_seq_one_letter_code
_entity_poly.pdbx_strand_id
1 'polypeptide(L)'
;MKFYYAVPLVLFLAGCCAAQQPTSAKDTGKIIRLDPAFDAIVPKDAKIEKIAGGFTFTEGPVWRPEGVLWFSDVPGNLVRSITPGGLVNVIIENAGGTPVNPPRGAFVGPNGMISDKDGAVLLCQHTNRQIVRVTKELKMTPYIDKFEGHRLNSPNDLVYRSDG
;
A
#
# COMPACT_ATOMS: atom_id res chain seq x y z
N MET A 1 -59.23 31.45 21.83
CA MET A 1 -57.99 31.56 21.04
C MET A 1 -56.80 31.24 21.95
N LYS A 2 -56.21 30.06 21.79
CA LYS A 2 -54.87 29.66 22.28
C LYS A 2 -54.55 28.30 21.64
N PHE A 3 -53.77 28.32 20.56
CA PHE A 3 -53.22 27.12 19.94
C PHE A 3 -51.91 26.79 20.65
N TYR A 4 -51.76 25.55 21.11
CA TYR A 4 -50.48 25.03 21.61
C TYR A 4 -49.82 24.26 20.47
N TYR A 5 -48.68 24.77 19.98
CA TYR A 5 -47.81 24.04 19.05
C TYR A 5 -46.83 23.19 19.87
N ALA A 6 -46.87 21.87 19.68
CA ALA A 6 -45.80 20.98 20.13
C ALA A 6 -44.73 20.94 19.05
N VAL A 7 -43.53 21.45 19.35
CA VAL A 7 -42.34 21.28 18.51
C VAL A 7 -41.62 20.03 19.01
N PRO A 8 -41.39 18.99 18.17
CA PRO A 8 -40.59 17.86 18.59
C PRO A 8 -39.11 18.25 18.57
N LEU A 9 -38.45 18.08 19.71
CA LEU A 9 -37.01 18.23 19.87
C LEU A 9 -36.32 17.02 19.20
N VAL A 10 -35.75 17.22 18.01
CA VAL A 10 -34.89 16.21 17.37
C VAL A 10 -33.51 16.29 18.01
N LEU A 11 -33.17 15.31 18.85
CA LEU A 11 -31.80 15.12 19.32
C LEU A 11 -30.94 14.60 18.15
N PHE A 12 -30.05 15.44 17.64
CA PHE A 12 -28.93 15.01 16.81
C PHE A 12 -27.91 14.30 17.73
N LEU A 13 -27.88 12.97 17.71
CA LEU A 13 -26.76 12.20 18.23
C LEU A 13 -25.58 12.39 17.27
N ALA A 14 -24.73 13.38 17.56
CA ALA A 14 -23.40 13.46 16.98
C ALA A 14 -22.60 12.25 17.48
N GLY A 15 -22.60 11.18 16.69
CA GLY A 15 -21.71 10.05 16.90
C GLY A 15 -20.27 10.54 16.73
N CYS A 16 -19.59 10.81 17.85
CA CYS A 16 -18.15 10.99 17.87
C CYS A 16 -17.53 9.69 17.35
N CYS A 17 -17.18 9.66 16.07
CA CYS A 17 -16.24 8.69 15.53
C CYS A 17 -14.85 9.10 16.05
N ALA A 18 -14.57 8.77 17.31
CA ALA A 18 -13.23 8.93 17.85
C ALA A 18 -12.32 7.96 17.09
N ALA A 19 -11.44 8.51 16.25
CA ALA A 19 -10.35 7.74 15.67
C ALA A 19 -9.59 7.08 16.83
N GLN A 20 -9.53 5.75 16.83
CA GLN A 20 -8.76 5.02 17.83
C GLN A 20 -7.31 5.52 17.75
N GLN A 21 -6.83 6.14 18.82
CA GLN A 21 -5.43 6.51 18.93
C GLN A 21 -4.59 5.23 18.75
N PRO A 22 -3.51 5.28 17.95
CA PRO A 22 -2.65 4.12 17.77
C PRO A 22 -2.18 3.67 19.14
N THR A 23 -2.55 2.45 19.53
CA THR A 23 -2.07 1.83 20.74
C THR A 23 -0.55 1.80 20.67
N SER A 24 0.11 2.46 21.64
CA SER A 24 1.57 2.46 21.80
C SER A 24 2.11 1.05 21.63
N ALA A 25 2.64 0.75 20.44
CA ALA A 25 3.15 -0.56 20.13
C ALA A 25 4.38 -0.84 20.99
N LYS A 26 4.42 -2.02 21.62
CA LYS A 26 5.62 -2.55 22.26
C LYS A 26 6.79 -2.51 21.25
N ASP A 27 7.86 -1.85 21.65
CA ASP A 27 9.22 -1.76 21.06
C ASP A 27 9.29 -1.89 19.52
N THR A 28 9.09 -0.78 18.82
CA THR A 28 9.22 -0.65 17.35
C THR A 28 10.68 -0.67 16.87
N GLY A 29 11.63 -0.84 17.77
CA GLY A 29 13.06 -0.84 17.50
C GLY A 29 13.76 0.45 17.93
N LYS A 30 15.09 0.48 17.74
CA LYS A 30 15.96 1.60 18.13
C LYS A 30 16.79 2.07 16.95
N ILE A 31 16.98 3.38 16.83
CA ILE A 31 17.91 3.98 15.85
C ILE A 31 19.31 3.95 16.46
N ILE A 32 20.16 3.05 15.96
CA ILE A 32 21.59 2.99 16.31
C ILE A 32 22.36 3.83 15.29
N ARG A 33 23.13 4.81 15.77
CA ARG A 33 23.89 5.75 14.95
C ARG A 33 25.36 5.37 14.97
N LEU A 34 25.85 4.81 13.87
CA LEU A 34 27.23 4.30 13.76
C LEU A 34 28.18 5.30 13.08
N ASP A 35 27.64 6.19 12.23
CA ASP A 35 28.40 7.17 11.46
C ASP A 35 27.79 8.57 11.66
N PRO A 36 28.57 9.62 11.98
CA PRO A 36 28.08 10.99 12.09
C PRO A 36 27.37 11.52 10.84
N ALA A 37 27.68 11.01 9.64
CA ALA A 37 27.00 11.40 8.40
C ALA A 37 25.49 11.07 8.42
N PHE A 38 25.06 10.11 9.24
CA PHE A 38 23.65 9.77 9.41
C PHE A 38 22.82 10.94 9.99
N ASP A 39 23.43 11.75 10.87
CA ASP A 39 22.75 12.90 11.50
C ASP A 39 22.43 14.02 10.50
N ALA A 40 23.03 14.00 9.30
CA ALA A 40 22.68 14.91 8.22
C ALA A 40 21.36 14.53 7.51
N ILE A 41 20.90 13.28 7.66
CA ILE A 41 19.73 12.73 6.94
C ILE A 41 18.56 12.48 7.90
N VAL A 42 18.83 12.06 9.13
CA VAL A 42 17.81 11.66 10.10
C VAL A 42 17.88 12.54 11.35
N PRO A 43 16.78 13.22 11.75
CA PRO A 43 16.73 14.02 12.97
C PRO A 43 17.15 13.22 14.21
N LYS A 44 17.79 13.91 15.17
CA LYS A 44 18.27 13.26 16.41
C LYS A 44 17.14 12.71 17.27
N ASP A 45 15.99 13.34 17.21
CA ASP A 45 14.76 12.99 17.92
C ASP A 45 13.81 12.09 17.12
N ALA A 46 14.21 11.63 15.92
CA ALA A 46 13.43 10.71 15.12
C ALA A 46 13.08 9.43 15.90
N LYS A 47 11.84 8.97 15.75
CA LYS A 47 11.30 7.76 16.37
C LYS A 47 10.83 6.79 15.29
N ILE A 48 11.08 5.50 15.51
CA ILE A 48 10.51 4.45 14.66
C ILE A 48 9.07 4.25 15.13
N GLU A 49 8.12 4.34 14.21
CA GLU A 49 6.70 4.19 14.50
C GLU A 49 6.10 3.05 13.67
N LYS A 50 5.32 2.20 14.32
CA LYS A 50 4.52 1.19 13.62
C LYS A 50 3.19 1.81 13.25
N ILE A 51 3.02 2.10 11.97
CA ILE A 51 1.81 2.76 11.43
C ILE A 51 0.67 1.78 11.11
N ALA A 52 0.98 0.50 10.86
CA ALA A 52 0.00 -0.58 10.66
C ALA A 52 0.64 -1.97 10.89
N GLY A 53 -0.18 -3.02 10.93
CA GLY A 53 0.27 -4.41 11.05
C GLY A 53 -0.84 -5.42 10.73
N GLY A 54 -0.56 -6.70 10.94
CA GLY A 54 -1.49 -7.79 10.60
C GLY A 54 -1.31 -8.34 9.18
N PHE A 55 -0.28 -7.88 8.46
CA PHE A 55 0.10 -8.38 7.14
C PHE A 55 1.06 -9.57 7.27
N THR A 56 1.12 -10.40 6.23
CA THR A 56 2.03 -11.56 6.22
C THR A 56 3.42 -11.18 5.71
N PHE A 57 3.47 -10.49 4.56
CA PHE A 57 4.72 -10.05 3.96
C PHE A 57 4.45 -8.84 3.05
N THR A 58 4.93 -7.67 3.47
CA THR A 58 4.73 -6.39 2.77
C THR A 58 5.93 -6.04 1.91
N GLU A 59 5.69 -5.58 0.69
CA GLU A 59 6.75 -5.24 -0.28
C GLU A 59 6.37 -4.04 -1.15
N GLY A 60 7.33 -3.58 -1.95
CA GLY A 60 7.12 -2.63 -3.05
C GLY A 60 6.38 -1.34 -2.67
N PRO A 61 6.75 -0.64 -1.58
CA PRO A 61 6.08 0.60 -1.21
C PRO A 61 6.28 1.68 -2.28
N VAL A 62 5.20 2.38 -2.66
CA VAL A 62 5.27 3.52 -3.57
C VAL A 62 4.42 4.68 -3.05
N TRP A 63 5.04 5.86 -2.91
CA TRP A 63 4.34 7.06 -2.50
C TRP A 63 3.49 7.61 -3.64
N ARG A 64 2.27 8.05 -3.32
CA ARG A 64 1.30 8.52 -4.29
C ARG A 64 0.96 10.00 -4.08
N PRO A 65 0.68 10.77 -5.15
CA PRO A 65 0.41 12.21 -5.05
C PRO A 65 -0.75 12.59 -4.13
N GLU A 66 -1.69 11.67 -3.91
CA GLU A 66 -2.84 11.84 -3.04
C GLU A 66 -2.48 11.80 -1.54
N GLY A 67 -1.20 11.64 -1.21
CA GLY A 67 -0.71 11.63 0.18
C GLY A 67 -0.88 10.27 0.86
N VAL A 68 -0.94 9.20 0.09
CA VAL A 68 -1.03 7.82 0.58
C VAL A 68 0.15 6.99 0.10
N LEU A 69 0.53 5.99 0.89
CA LEU A 69 1.51 4.99 0.49
C LEU A 69 0.77 3.76 -0.04
N TRP A 70 1.07 3.33 -1.26
CA TRP A 70 0.65 2.02 -1.75
C TRP A 70 1.71 0.98 -1.42
N PHE A 71 1.31 -0.24 -1.15
CA PHE A 71 2.23 -1.35 -0.89
C PHE A 71 1.58 -2.69 -1.23
N SER A 72 2.41 -3.68 -1.54
CA SER A 72 1.99 -5.04 -1.84
C SER A 72 1.85 -5.86 -0.55
N ASP A 73 0.77 -6.62 -0.43
CA ASP A 73 0.60 -7.71 0.56
C ASP A 73 0.73 -9.03 -0.21
N VAL A 74 1.97 -9.51 -0.34
CA VAL A 74 2.36 -10.51 -1.35
C VAL A 74 1.62 -11.84 -1.17
N PRO A 75 1.50 -12.43 0.04
CA PRO A 75 0.79 -13.69 0.21
C PRO A 75 -0.72 -13.50 0.10
N GLY A 76 -1.23 -12.30 0.44
CA GLY A 76 -2.65 -11.95 0.33
C GLY A 76 -3.12 -11.72 -1.10
N ASN A 77 -2.20 -11.53 -2.05
CA ASN A 77 -2.50 -11.19 -3.45
C ASN A 77 -3.23 -9.84 -3.60
N LEU A 78 -2.83 -8.84 -2.79
CA LEU A 78 -3.47 -7.54 -2.72
C LEU A 78 -2.46 -6.41 -2.93
N VAL A 79 -2.90 -5.33 -3.57
CA VAL A 79 -2.31 -4.01 -3.34
C VAL A 79 -3.17 -3.28 -2.32
N ARG A 80 -2.51 -2.69 -1.33
CA ARG A 80 -3.12 -1.88 -0.28
C ARG A 80 -2.65 -0.44 -0.37
N SER A 81 -3.44 0.47 0.19
CA SER A 81 -3.02 1.84 0.49
C SER A 81 -3.06 2.09 1.99
N ILE A 82 -2.20 2.98 2.47
CA ILE A 82 -2.22 3.48 3.85
C ILE A 82 -2.08 5.00 3.87
N THR A 83 -2.93 5.64 4.67
CA THR A 83 -2.87 7.09 4.95
C THR A 83 -1.84 7.42 6.04
N PRO A 84 -1.40 8.68 6.18
CA PRO A 84 -0.52 9.08 7.29
C PRO A 84 -1.13 8.79 8.68
N GLY A 85 -2.46 8.79 8.78
CA GLY A 85 -3.19 8.43 10.00
C GLY A 85 -3.31 6.92 10.27
N GLY A 86 -2.71 6.06 9.43
CA GLY A 86 -2.72 4.60 9.61
C GLY A 86 -3.94 3.87 9.08
N LEU A 87 -4.88 4.56 8.40
CA LEU A 87 -6.01 3.90 7.74
C LEU A 87 -5.52 3.09 6.54
N VAL A 88 -5.77 1.77 6.56
CA VAL A 88 -5.38 0.83 5.51
C VAL A 88 -6.60 0.42 4.68
N ASN A 89 -6.48 0.48 3.36
CA ASN A 89 -7.51 0.00 2.42
C ASN A 89 -6.94 -1.02 1.45
N VAL A 90 -7.76 -1.98 0.99
CA VAL A 90 -7.46 -2.77 -0.20
C VAL A 90 -7.83 -1.93 -1.41
N ILE A 91 -6.92 -1.81 -2.38
CA ILE A 91 -7.18 -1.05 -3.61
C ILE A 91 -7.24 -1.94 -4.84
N ILE A 92 -6.48 -3.05 -4.86
CA ILE A 92 -6.52 -4.03 -5.96
C ILE A 92 -6.49 -5.43 -5.37
N GLU A 93 -7.48 -6.24 -5.73
CA GLU A 93 -7.52 -7.68 -5.45
C GLU A 93 -6.92 -8.47 -6.62
N ASN A 94 -6.43 -9.68 -6.34
CA ASN A 94 -5.78 -10.55 -7.34
C ASN A 94 -4.64 -9.86 -8.10
N ALA A 95 -3.90 -8.99 -7.40
CA ALA A 95 -2.97 -8.06 -7.99
C ALA A 95 -1.70 -8.71 -8.57
N GLY A 96 -1.36 -9.94 -8.16
CA GLY A 96 -0.34 -10.79 -8.77
C GLY A 96 -0.86 -11.66 -9.90
N GLY A 97 -2.18 -11.70 -10.13
CA GLY A 97 -2.87 -12.62 -11.04
C GLY A 97 -3.79 -13.60 -10.32
N THR A 98 -4.35 -14.55 -11.08
CA THR A 98 -5.24 -15.60 -10.55
C THR A 98 -4.46 -16.90 -10.42
N PRO A 99 -4.04 -17.28 -9.19
CA PRO A 99 -3.24 -18.49 -9.00
C PRO A 99 -4.09 -19.74 -9.20
N VAL A 100 -3.53 -20.77 -9.83
CA VAL A 100 -4.16 -22.08 -10.00
C VAL A 100 -3.37 -23.10 -9.17
N ASN A 101 -4.00 -23.62 -8.11
CA ASN A 101 -3.39 -24.58 -7.16
C ASN A 101 -1.98 -24.19 -6.69
N PRO A 102 -1.78 -22.97 -6.16
CA PRO A 102 -0.47 -22.57 -5.66
C PRO A 102 -0.06 -23.46 -4.47
N PRO A 103 1.23 -23.83 -4.35
CA PRO A 103 1.73 -24.46 -3.14
C PRO A 103 1.46 -23.60 -1.91
N ARG A 104 1.28 -24.24 -0.75
CA ARG A 104 1.13 -23.50 0.51
C ARG A 104 2.35 -22.61 0.75
N GLY A 105 2.11 -21.33 1.03
CA GLY A 105 3.17 -20.35 1.27
C GLY A 105 3.81 -19.77 0.01
N ALA A 106 3.31 -20.09 -1.19
CA ALA A 106 3.80 -19.48 -2.42
C ALA A 106 3.54 -17.96 -2.44
N PHE A 107 4.52 -17.20 -2.92
CA PHE A 107 4.39 -15.77 -3.17
C PHE A 107 3.60 -15.53 -4.45
N VAL A 108 2.27 -15.55 -4.35
CA VAL A 108 1.35 -15.44 -5.50
C VAL A 108 1.05 -14.00 -5.90
N GLY A 109 1.25 -13.04 -5.00
CA GLY A 109 0.76 -11.68 -5.14
C GLY A 109 1.63 -10.72 -5.96
N PRO A 110 1.27 -9.42 -5.88
CA PRO A 110 2.10 -8.37 -6.42
C PRO A 110 3.40 -8.21 -5.61
N ASN A 111 4.39 -7.52 -6.17
CA ASN A 111 5.62 -7.19 -5.48
C ASN A 111 6.00 -5.70 -5.67
N GLY A 112 7.16 -5.40 -6.25
CA GLY A 112 7.62 -4.04 -6.53
C GLY A 112 6.67 -3.23 -7.41
N MET A 113 6.66 -1.93 -7.13
CA MET A 113 5.83 -0.93 -7.81
C MET A 113 6.65 0.32 -8.06
N ILE A 114 6.40 0.98 -9.20
CA ILE A 114 6.92 2.31 -9.46
C ILE A 114 5.89 3.20 -10.14
N SER A 115 5.77 4.42 -9.64
CA SER A 115 4.93 5.47 -10.24
C SER A 115 5.54 5.95 -11.55
N ASP A 116 4.70 6.07 -12.58
CA ASP A 116 5.05 6.70 -13.84
C ASP A 116 4.64 8.18 -13.86
N LYS A 117 5.23 8.98 -14.74
CA LYS A 117 5.04 10.44 -14.85
C LYS A 117 3.60 10.87 -15.15
N ASP A 118 2.80 10.00 -15.76
CA ASP A 118 1.38 10.26 -16.05
C ASP A 118 0.46 9.88 -14.88
N GLY A 119 1.02 9.36 -13.79
CA GLY A 119 0.31 8.88 -12.62
C GLY A 119 -0.12 7.41 -12.71
N ALA A 120 0.22 6.67 -13.77
CA ALA A 120 0.11 5.22 -13.75
C ALA A 120 1.12 4.59 -12.77
N VAL A 121 1.02 3.29 -12.56
CA VAL A 121 2.00 2.48 -11.82
C VAL A 121 2.39 1.29 -12.66
N LEU A 122 3.68 0.98 -12.73
CA LEU A 122 4.11 -0.35 -13.15
C LEU A 122 4.19 -1.25 -11.93
N LEU A 123 3.65 -2.47 -12.06
CA LEU A 123 3.47 -3.43 -10.98
C LEU A 123 4.04 -4.79 -11.39
N CYS A 124 4.92 -5.34 -10.57
CA CYS A 124 5.41 -6.70 -10.68
C CYS A 124 4.35 -7.72 -10.26
N GLN A 125 4.04 -8.70 -11.12
CA GLN A 125 3.13 -9.80 -10.83
C GLN A 125 3.88 -11.14 -10.76
N HIS A 126 3.89 -11.79 -9.59
CA HIS A 126 4.52 -13.10 -9.45
C HIS A 126 3.71 -14.22 -10.14
N THR A 127 2.40 -14.32 -9.87
CA THR A 127 1.56 -15.40 -10.40
C THR A 127 1.45 -15.36 -11.92
N ASN A 128 1.17 -14.19 -12.49
CA ASN A 128 1.09 -14.03 -13.94
C ASN A 128 2.45 -13.90 -14.61
N ARG A 129 3.55 -13.79 -13.84
CA ARG A 129 4.92 -13.73 -14.37
C ARG A 129 5.11 -12.61 -15.39
N GLN A 130 4.66 -11.41 -15.05
CA GLN A 130 4.65 -10.26 -15.94
C GLN A 130 4.78 -8.95 -15.15
N ILE A 131 5.09 -7.87 -15.86
CA ILE A 131 4.90 -6.50 -15.38
C ILE A 131 3.63 -5.98 -16.03
N VAL A 132 2.74 -5.39 -15.22
CA VAL A 132 1.52 -4.73 -15.71
C VAL A 132 1.60 -3.23 -15.50
N ARG A 133 0.91 -2.49 -16.35
CA ARG A 133 0.58 -1.09 -16.12
C ARG A 133 -0.77 -1.01 -15.43
N VAL A 134 -0.81 -0.31 -14.30
CA VAL A 134 -1.99 0.02 -13.52
C VAL A 134 -2.36 1.48 -13.80
N THR A 135 -3.53 1.68 -14.37
CA THR A 135 -4.09 3.01 -14.65
C THR A 135 -4.60 3.69 -13.38
N LYS A 136 -4.99 4.98 -13.47
CA LYS A 136 -5.59 5.72 -12.33
C LYS A 136 -6.92 5.12 -11.89
N GLU A 137 -7.63 4.49 -12.81
CA GLU A 137 -8.88 3.74 -12.58
C GLU A 137 -8.62 2.31 -12.10
N LEU A 138 -7.37 2.00 -11.71
CA LEU A 138 -6.92 0.71 -11.18
C LEU A 138 -7.05 -0.48 -12.14
N LYS A 139 -7.26 -0.21 -13.44
CA LYS A 139 -7.22 -1.25 -14.48
C LYS A 139 -5.78 -1.67 -14.73
N MET A 140 -5.53 -2.98 -14.66
CA MET A 140 -4.26 -3.62 -14.99
C MET A 140 -4.23 -4.08 -16.46
N THR A 141 -3.17 -3.74 -17.17
CA THR A 141 -2.90 -4.23 -18.54
C THR A 141 -1.47 -4.75 -18.65
N PRO A 142 -1.20 -5.90 -19.31
CA PRO A 142 0.16 -6.38 -19.54
C PRO A 142 1.04 -5.29 -20.16
N TYR A 143 2.26 -5.12 -19.63
CA TYR A 143 3.27 -4.21 -20.14
C TYR A 143 4.46 -5.00 -20.70
N ILE A 144 4.99 -5.95 -19.92
CA ILE A 144 6.03 -6.90 -20.35
C ILE A 144 5.70 -8.27 -19.76
N ASP A 145 5.49 -9.28 -20.60
CA ASP A 145 5.17 -10.65 -20.17
C ASP A 145 6.17 -11.71 -20.68
N LYS A 146 7.00 -11.34 -21.66
CA LYS A 146 7.98 -12.23 -22.29
C LYS A 146 9.28 -11.52 -22.66
N PHE A 147 10.33 -12.30 -22.75
CA PHE A 147 11.61 -11.95 -23.34
C PHE A 147 12.04 -13.10 -24.26
N GLU A 148 12.40 -12.79 -25.51
CA GLU A 148 12.79 -13.79 -26.52
C GLU A 148 11.78 -14.96 -26.67
N GLY A 149 10.48 -14.65 -26.56
CA GLY A 149 9.40 -15.65 -26.63
C GLY A 149 9.17 -16.46 -25.35
N HIS A 150 10.04 -16.35 -24.35
CA HIS A 150 9.92 -17.02 -23.06
C HIS A 150 9.23 -16.12 -22.02
N ARG A 151 8.41 -16.71 -21.14
CA ARG A 151 7.81 -15.97 -20.02
C ARG A 151 8.88 -15.53 -19.04
N LEU A 152 8.70 -14.36 -18.43
CA LEU A 152 9.52 -13.93 -17.29
C LEU A 152 9.41 -14.95 -16.14
N ASN A 153 10.35 -14.98 -15.20
CA ASN A 153 10.26 -15.90 -14.06
C ASN A 153 9.19 -15.41 -13.07
N SER A 154 9.53 -14.38 -12.30
CA SER A 154 8.67 -13.72 -11.33
C SER A 154 9.29 -12.35 -11.05
N PRO A 155 8.94 -11.31 -11.84
CA PRO A 155 9.46 -9.96 -11.63
C PRO A 155 9.28 -9.55 -10.17
N ASN A 156 10.34 -9.05 -9.54
CA ASN A 156 10.37 -8.81 -8.11
C ASN A 156 10.29 -7.31 -7.79
N ASP A 157 11.22 -6.52 -8.33
CA ASP A 157 11.23 -5.07 -8.19
C ASP A 157 11.63 -4.38 -9.50
N LEU A 158 11.36 -3.08 -9.62
CA LEU A 158 11.66 -2.30 -10.81
C LEU A 158 11.91 -0.83 -10.51
N VAL A 159 12.73 -0.21 -11.35
CA VAL A 159 13.00 1.22 -11.32
C VAL A 159 13.16 1.76 -12.74
N TYR A 160 12.75 3.00 -12.97
CA TYR A 160 13.05 3.72 -14.19
C TYR A 160 14.51 4.20 -14.17
N ARG A 161 15.18 4.14 -15.32
CA ARG A 161 16.48 4.80 -15.46
C ARG A 161 16.24 6.29 -15.72
N SER A 162 17.28 7.10 -15.63
CA SER A 162 17.19 8.55 -15.83
C SER A 162 16.70 8.97 -17.23
N ASP A 163 16.73 8.06 -18.21
CA ASP A 163 16.21 8.26 -19.57
C ASP A 163 14.83 7.63 -19.79
N GLY A 164 14.19 7.14 -18.73
CA GLY A 164 12.91 6.43 -18.77
C GLY A 164 13.06 4.92 -18.79
#